data_AF-A0A0N4TCM0-F1
#
_entry.id   AF-A0A0N4TCM0-F1
#
_cell.length_a   1.000
_cell.length_b   1.000
_cell.length_c   1.000
_cell.angle_alpha   90.00
_cell.angle_beta   90.00
_cell.angle_gamma   90.00
#
_symmetry.space_group_name_H-M   'P 1'
#
loop_
_entity.id
_entity.type
_entity.pdbx_description
1 polymer ?
#
loop_
_entity_poly.entity_id
_entity_poly.type
_entity_poly.pdbx_seq_one_letter_code
_entity_poly.pdbx_strand_id
1 'polypeptide(L)'
;MESKGDVKSAYLYYQYAKDYLSVVRLLCRDNKIDEAIEIANSSGDKAACYHLGQYFEAHSDPNMAVMFFTKAHACSNALRLAKENNMTDKIANLALMAGGNELVEAAQYYENIPGQTDKAVMLYHKAGMISRALDLAFRTDQFSALDLITNELDENSDPRILERAAEFFKNNQQYNKAVQLLAYSKKVHIYI
;
A
#
# COMPACT_ATOMS: atom_id res chain seq x y z
N MET A 1 47.88 -7.83 13.19
CA MET A 1 47.48 -8.27 11.84
C MET A 1 46.49 -9.46 11.87
N GLU A 2 45.87 -9.79 13.01
CA GLU A 2 45.03 -11.00 13.16
C GLU A 2 43.53 -10.81 12.86
N SER A 3 43.06 -9.56 12.74
CA SER A 3 41.61 -9.29 12.62
C SER A 3 41.02 -9.60 11.24
N LYS A 4 41.81 -9.63 10.15
CA LYS A 4 41.28 -9.87 8.79
C LYS A 4 41.01 -11.35 8.49
N GLY A 5 41.68 -12.28 9.17
CA GLY A 5 41.46 -13.72 9.02
C GLY A 5 40.19 -14.19 9.73
N ASP A 6 39.87 -13.57 10.86
CA ASP A 6 38.74 -13.94 11.71
C ASP A 6 37.39 -13.48 11.11
N VAL A 7 37.37 -12.33 10.43
CA VAL A 7 36.15 -11.79 9.78
C VAL A 7 35.68 -12.67 8.62
N LYS A 8 36.58 -13.24 7.82
CA LYS A 8 36.21 -14.14 6.72
C LYS A 8 35.67 -15.48 7.24
N SER A 9 36.28 -16.02 8.28
CA SER A 9 35.79 -17.22 8.96
C SER A 9 34.41 -16.98 9.58
N ALA A 10 34.23 -15.87 10.29
CA ALA A 10 32.95 -15.48 10.88
C ALA A 10 31.84 -15.34 9.83
N TYR A 11 32.15 -14.75 8.67
CA TYR A 11 31.22 -14.64 7.55
C TYR A 11 30.69 -16.01 7.08
N LEU A 12 31.60 -16.96 6.87
CA LEU A 12 31.24 -18.35 6.53
C LEU A 12 30.38 -18.98 7.63
N TYR A 13 30.76 -18.83 8.90
CA TYR A 13 29.98 -19.36 10.03
C TYR A 13 28.56 -18.78 10.11
N TYR A 14 28.37 -17.48 9.93
CA TYR A 14 27.03 -16.88 9.96
C TYR A 14 26.19 -17.27 8.74
N GLN A 15 26.81 -17.41 7.57
CA GLN A 15 26.13 -17.89 6.37
C GLN A 15 25.67 -19.36 6.54
N TYR A 16 26.48 -20.21 7.17
CA TYR A 16 26.09 -21.57 7.54
C TYR A 16 25.01 -21.61 8.63
N ALA A 17 25.05 -20.68 9.58
CA ALA A 17 24.05 -20.55 10.64
C ALA A 17 22.75 -19.85 10.19
N LYS A 18 22.68 -19.37 8.95
CA LYS A 18 21.58 -18.56 8.39
C LYS A 18 21.29 -17.28 9.19
N ASP A 19 22.31 -16.73 9.87
CA ASP A 19 22.20 -15.44 10.55
C ASP A 19 22.58 -14.30 9.59
N TYR A 20 21.70 -14.08 8.61
CA TYR A 20 21.92 -13.09 7.55
C TYR A 20 21.94 -11.65 8.09
N LEU A 21 21.22 -11.37 9.17
CA LEU A 21 21.22 -10.05 9.81
C LEU A 21 22.61 -9.69 10.34
N SER A 22 23.26 -10.61 11.07
CA SER A 22 24.60 -10.38 11.61
C SER A 22 25.62 -10.19 10.50
N VAL A 23 25.52 -10.96 9.41
CA VAL A 23 26.37 -10.79 8.21
C VAL A 23 26.20 -9.40 7.62
N VAL A 24 24.97 -8.99 7.33
CA VAL A 24 24.67 -7.71 6.69
C VAL A 24 25.13 -6.54 7.58
N ARG A 25 24.96 -6.62 8.90
CA ARG A 25 25.48 -5.61 9.85
C ARG A 25 26.99 -5.46 9.78
N LEU A 26 27.72 -6.57 9.73
CA LEU A 26 29.19 -6.55 9.62
C LEU A 26 29.63 -5.96 8.28
N LEU A 27 28.99 -6.37 7.18
CA LEU A 27 29.30 -5.84 5.85
C LEU A 27 29.01 -4.34 5.75
N CYS A 28 27.90 -3.86 6.30
CA CYS A 28 27.61 -2.42 6.39
C CYS A 28 28.66 -1.67 7.20
N ARG A 29 29.09 -2.22 8.35
CA ARG A 29 30.15 -1.61 9.18
C ARG A 29 31.49 -1.54 8.46
N ASP A 30 31.81 -2.55 7.66
CA ASP A 30 33.05 -2.64 6.90
C ASP A 30 32.96 -1.92 5.53
N ASN A 31 31.87 -1.17 5.29
CA ASN A 31 31.58 -0.42 4.07
C ASN A 31 31.52 -1.27 2.78
N LYS A 32 31.17 -2.56 2.93
CA LYS A 32 31.00 -3.54 1.84
C LYS A 32 29.52 -3.64 1.45
N ILE A 33 28.96 -2.52 0.99
CA ILE A 33 27.50 -2.39 0.82
C ILE A 33 26.97 -3.28 -0.31
N ASP A 34 27.71 -3.44 -1.41
CA ASP A 34 27.29 -4.30 -2.53
C ASP A 34 27.13 -5.76 -2.11
N GLU A 35 28.09 -6.28 -1.33
CA GLU A 35 28.01 -7.63 -0.75
C GLU A 35 26.80 -7.74 0.21
N ALA A 36 26.51 -6.68 0.98
CA ALA A 36 25.39 -6.67 1.92
C ALA A 36 24.04 -6.73 1.19
N ILE A 37 23.91 -5.96 0.11
CA ILE A 37 22.76 -5.98 -0.81
C ILE A 37 22.57 -7.37 -1.41
N GLU A 38 23.64 -8.00 -1.89
CA GLU A 38 23.58 -9.34 -2.50
C GLU A 38 23.07 -10.38 -1.50
N ILE A 39 23.58 -10.36 -0.27
CA ILE A 39 23.16 -11.28 0.78
C ILE A 39 21.71 -11.05 1.20
N ALA A 40 21.28 -9.81 1.40
CA ALA A 40 19.89 -9.53 1.74
C ALA A 40 18.92 -9.94 0.60
N ASN A 41 19.29 -9.69 -0.65
CA ASN A 41 18.46 -10.06 -1.80
C ASN A 41 18.39 -11.57 -2.04
N SER A 42 19.50 -12.28 -1.92
CA SER A 42 19.55 -13.73 -2.12
C SER A 42 18.91 -14.52 -0.98
N SER A 43 19.07 -14.06 0.26
CA SER A 43 18.44 -14.70 1.42
C SER A 43 16.95 -14.39 1.55
N GLY A 44 16.51 -13.20 1.13
CA GLY A 44 15.16 -12.71 1.39
C GLY A 44 14.86 -12.51 2.88
N ASP A 45 15.89 -12.46 3.73
CA ASP A 45 15.71 -12.33 5.17
C ASP A 45 15.16 -10.94 5.52
N LYS A 46 14.03 -10.92 6.25
CA LYS A 46 13.31 -9.67 6.55
C LYS A 46 14.12 -8.76 7.45
N ALA A 47 14.85 -9.30 8.43
CA ALA A 47 15.62 -8.49 9.36
C ALA A 47 16.86 -7.89 8.68
N ALA A 48 17.55 -8.66 7.83
CA ALA A 48 18.64 -8.18 6.99
C ALA A 48 18.17 -7.07 6.03
N CYS A 49 17.04 -7.27 5.35
CA CYS A 49 16.43 -6.25 4.49
C CYS A 49 16.07 -5.00 5.30
N TYR A 50 15.48 -5.16 6.50
CA TYR A 50 15.12 -4.03 7.35
C TYR A 50 16.35 -3.19 7.74
N HIS A 51 17.45 -3.86 8.10
CA HIS A 51 18.69 -3.18 8.45
C HIS A 51 19.26 -2.37 7.27
N LEU A 52 19.23 -2.91 6.05
CA LEU A 52 19.60 -2.15 4.85
C LEU A 52 18.65 -0.97 4.60
N GLY A 53 17.36 -1.13 4.85
CA GLY A 53 16.40 -0.02 4.79
C GLY A 53 16.82 1.14 5.69
N GLN A 54 17.16 0.86 6.95
CA GLN A 54 17.67 1.86 7.90
C GLN A 54 19.01 2.45 7.46
N TYR A 55 19.90 1.62 6.92
CA TYR A 55 21.19 2.08 6.40
C TYR A 55 21.01 3.11 5.29
N PHE A 56 20.22 2.80 4.26
CA PHE A 56 19.99 3.72 3.13
C PHE A 56 19.21 4.97 3.54
N GLU A 57 18.27 4.86 4.48
CA GLU A 57 17.59 6.01 5.05
C GLU A 57 18.57 6.96 5.75
N ALA A 58 19.48 6.43 6.56
CA ALA A 58 20.51 7.23 7.25
C ALA A 58 21.54 7.86 6.29
N HIS A 59 21.69 7.33 5.07
CA HIS A 59 22.59 7.82 4.03
C HIS A 59 21.87 8.60 2.93
N SER A 60 20.62 9.02 3.17
CA SER A 60 19.83 9.86 2.25
C SER A 60 19.59 9.23 0.87
N ASP A 61 19.48 7.90 0.80
CA ASP A 61 19.03 7.18 -0.40
C ASP A 61 17.60 6.63 -0.19
N PRO A 62 16.56 7.46 -0.42
CA PRO A 62 15.18 7.06 -0.20
C PRO A 62 14.72 5.96 -1.18
N ASN A 63 15.34 5.86 -2.37
CA ASN A 63 14.99 4.84 -3.34
C ASN A 63 15.33 3.45 -2.82
N MET A 64 16.57 3.29 -2.37
CA MET A 64 17.05 2.03 -1.80
C MET A 64 16.40 1.74 -0.45
N ALA A 65 16.18 2.76 0.39
CA ALA A 65 15.50 2.61 1.67
C ALA A 65 14.07 2.06 1.49
N VAL A 66 13.27 2.67 0.60
CA VAL A 66 11.90 2.20 0.30
C VAL A 66 11.93 0.78 -0.25
N MET A 67 12.85 0.46 -1.16
CA MET A 67 12.97 -0.90 -1.71
C MET A 67 13.20 -1.94 -0.61
N PHE A 68 14.15 -1.68 0.30
CA PHE A 68 14.52 -2.63 1.35
C PHE A 68 13.49 -2.72 2.48
N PHE A 69 12.84 -1.62 2.87
CA PHE A 69 11.70 -1.68 3.78
C PHE A 69 10.52 -2.45 3.19
N THR A 70 10.29 -2.33 1.87
CA THR A 70 9.26 -3.12 1.18
C THR A 70 9.58 -4.61 1.23
N LYS A 71 10.83 -4.99 0.92
CA LYS A 71 11.30 -6.40 1.03
C LYS A 71 11.21 -6.94 2.45
N ALA A 72 11.41 -6.09 3.46
CA ALA A 72 11.26 -6.44 4.87
C ALA A 72 9.80 -6.55 5.35
N HIS A 73 8.80 -6.23 4.51
CA HIS A 73 7.40 -6.02 4.89
C HIS A 73 7.18 -4.89 5.91
N ALA A 74 8.12 -3.96 6.02
CA ALA A 74 8.01 -2.77 6.86
C ALA A 74 7.28 -1.65 6.11
N CYS A 75 6.05 -1.92 5.67
CA CYS A 75 5.31 -1.06 4.74
C CYS A 75 5.06 0.34 5.30
N SER A 76 4.84 0.50 6.61
CA SER A 76 4.66 1.83 7.23
C SER A 76 5.92 2.71 7.12
N ASN A 77 7.13 2.12 7.22
CA ASN A 77 8.39 2.86 7.00
C ASN A 77 8.55 3.23 5.52
N ALA A 78 8.29 2.27 4.62
CA ALA A 78 8.35 2.51 3.18
C ALA A 78 7.35 3.59 2.74
N LEU A 79 6.13 3.59 3.29
CA LEU A 79 5.10 4.59 3.02
C LEU A 79 5.48 5.97 3.51
N ARG A 80 6.01 6.08 4.73
CA ARG A 80 6.49 7.35 5.28
C ARG A 80 7.55 7.96 4.35
N LEU A 81 8.57 7.17 3.99
CA LEU A 81 9.63 7.63 3.10
C LEU A 81 9.12 7.98 1.70
N ALA A 82 8.20 7.18 1.15
CA ALA A 82 7.59 7.47 -0.14
C ALA A 82 6.82 8.80 -0.14
N LYS A 83 6.07 9.09 0.94
CA LYS A 83 5.36 10.36 1.14
C LYS A 83 6.34 11.54 1.25
N GLU A 84 7.36 11.42 2.10
CA GLU A 84 8.37 12.46 2.36
C GLU A 84 9.22 12.80 1.12
N ASN A 85 9.42 11.83 0.22
CA ASN A 85 10.26 11.99 -0.98
C ASN A 85 9.46 12.09 -2.28
N ASN A 86 8.15 12.38 -2.22
CA ASN A 86 7.27 12.56 -3.38
C ASN A 86 7.25 11.36 -4.36
N MET A 87 7.41 10.14 -3.85
CA MET A 87 7.35 8.89 -4.64
C MET A 87 5.89 8.47 -4.87
N THR A 88 5.12 9.37 -5.47
CA THR A 88 3.67 9.26 -5.63
C THR A 88 3.22 8.04 -6.42
N ASP A 89 4.09 7.46 -7.24
CA ASP A 89 3.88 6.23 -8.01
C ASP A 89 3.88 4.98 -7.11
N LYS A 90 4.62 5.01 -5.99
CA LYS A 90 4.79 3.86 -5.09
C LYS A 90 3.74 3.76 -3.98
N ILE A 91 3.19 4.90 -3.55
CA ILE A 91 2.33 5.01 -2.35
C ILE A 91 1.12 4.06 -2.42
N ALA A 92 0.38 4.04 -3.53
CA ALA A 92 -0.79 3.17 -3.66
C ALA A 92 -0.45 1.69 -3.48
N ASN A 93 0.64 1.20 -4.09
CA ASN A 93 1.06 -0.20 -3.96
C ASN A 93 1.48 -0.50 -2.51
N LEU A 94 2.31 0.36 -1.92
CA LEU A 94 2.75 0.18 -0.53
C LEU A 94 1.58 0.17 0.47
N ALA A 95 0.56 0.99 0.23
CA ALA A 95 -0.65 1.03 1.05
C ALA A 95 -1.50 -0.24 0.89
N LEU A 96 -1.61 -0.77 -0.33
CA LEU A 96 -2.28 -2.06 -0.59
C LEU A 96 -1.55 -3.22 0.09
N MET A 97 -0.22 -3.18 0.15
CA MET A 97 0.59 -4.18 0.86
C MET A 97 0.43 -4.07 2.39
N ALA A 98 0.30 -2.86 2.93
CA ALA A 98 0.12 -2.62 4.35
C ALA A 98 -1.30 -2.99 4.83
N GLY A 99 -2.33 -2.61 4.06
CA GLY A 99 -3.73 -2.74 4.43
C GLY A 99 -4.15 -1.76 5.53
N GLY A 100 -5.35 -1.95 6.08
CA GLY A 100 -5.81 -1.22 7.27
C GLY A 100 -5.82 0.32 7.12
N ASN A 101 -5.27 1.00 8.13
CA ASN A 101 -5.28 2.47 8.21
C ASN A 101 -4.42 3.12 7.12
N GLU A 102 -3.38 2.43 6.65
CA GLU A 102 -2.45 2.89 5.64
C GLU A 102 -3.14 3.12 4.28
N LEU A 103 -4.18 2.35 3.97
CA LEU A 103 -5.05 2.59 2.80
C LEU A 103 -5.77 3.93 2.91
N VAL A 104 -6.29 4.25 4.09
CA VAL A 104 -7.04 5.49 4.34
C VAL A 104 -6.10 6.70 4.28
N GLU A 105 -4.92 6.61 4.90
CA GLU A 105 -3.91 7.67 4.82
C GLU A 105 -3.43 7.91 3.39
N ALA A 106 -3.20 6.83 2.62
CA ALA A 106 -2.82 6.95 1.22
C ALA A 106 -3.94 7.56 0.37
N ALA A 107 -5.20 7.21 0.64
CA ALA A 107 -6.35 7.82 -0.04
C ALA A 107 -6.42 9.33 0.22
N GLN A 108 -6.27 9.76 1.49
CA GLN A 108 -6.22 11.17 1.87
C GLN A 108 -5.05 11.91 1.22
N TYR A 109 -3.90 11.26 1.08
CA TYR A 109 -2.75 11.83 0.38
C TYR A 109 -3.10 12.13 -1.08
N TYR A 110 -3.71 11.19 -1.80
CA TYR A 110 -4.09 11.38 -3.20
C TYR A 110 -5.27 12.33 -3.40
N GLU A 111 -6.19 12.49 -2.43
CA GLU A 111 -7.28 13.49 -2.51
C GLU A 111 -6.72 14.91 -2.73
N ASN A 112 -5.53 15.20 -2.20
CA ASN A 112 -4.91 16.52 -2.28
C ASN A 112 -4.09 16.74 -3.56
N ILE A 113 -4.00 15.74 -4.45
CA ILE A 113 -3.19 15.80 -5.67
C ILE A 113 -4.10 15.89 -6.90
N PRO A 114 -4.07 17.00 -7.65
CA PRO A 114 -4.84 17.13 -8.88
C PRO A 114 -4.54 15.98 -9.87
N GLY A 115 -5.59 15.36 -10.38
CA GLY A 115 -5.48 14.25 -11.35
C GLY A 115 -5.14 12.88 -10.76
N GLN A 116 -5.14 12.72 -9.44
CA GLN A 116 -4.96 11.41 -8.76
C GLN A 116 -6.18 11.01 -7.91
N THR A 117 -7.32 11.67 -8.12
CA THR A 117 -8.57 11.43 -7.40
C THR A 117 -9.12 10.02 -7.63
N ASP A 118 -8.86 9.43 -8.80
CA ASP A 118 -9.14 8.03 -9.14
C ASP A 118 -8.48 7.05 -8.15
N LYS A 119 -7.20 7.27 -7.82
CA LYS A 119 -6.46 6.47 -6.84
C LYS A 119 -7.02 6.62 -5.44
N ALA A 120 -7.42 7.84 -5.06
CA ALA A 120 -8.04 8.08 -3.77
C ALA A 120 -9.35 7.31 -3.62
N VAL A 121 -10.23 7.37 -4.63
CA VAL A 121 -11.49 6.61 -4.68
C VAL A 121 -11.23 5.11 -4.56
N MET A 122 -10.28 4.59 -5.34
CA MET A 122 -9.90 3.17 -5.32
C MET A 122 -9.41 2.74 -3.93
N LEU A 123 -8.56 3.55 -3.28
CA LEU A 123 -8.00 3.20 -1.97
C LEU A 123 -9.05 3.23 -0.86
N TYR A 124 -9.98 4.20 -0.85
CA TYR A 124 -11.11 4.17 0.09
C TYR A 124 -11.99 2.95 -0.11
N HIS A 125 -12.24 2.59 -1.37
CA HIS A 125 -12.99 1.39 -1.68
C HIS A 125 -12.30 0.13 -1.15
N LYS A 126 -10.99 -0.01 -1.38
CA LYS A 126 -10.18 -1.12 -0.84
C LYS A 126 -10.06 -1.10 0.69
N ALA A 127 -10.22 0.06 1.33
CA ALA A 127 -10.30 0.19 2.78
C ALA A 127 -11.70 -0.17 3.35
N GLY A 128 -12.67 -0.52 2.51
CA GLY A 128 -14.06 -0.76 2.92
C GLY A 128 -14.87 0.51 3.21
N MET A 129 -14.30 1.70 2.95
CA MET A 129 -14.97 2.98 3.14
C MET A 129 -15.83 3.34 1.92
N ILE A 130 -16.76 2.46 1.56
CA ILE A 130 -17.57 2.54 0.32
C ILE A 130 -18.31 3.88 0.22
N SER A 131 -18.94 4.34 1.31
CA SER A 131 -19.65 5.62 1.31
C SER A 131 -18.73 6.80 0.99
N ARG A 132 -17.48 6.80 1.51
CA ARG A 132 -16.50 7.85 1.22
C ARG A 132 -15.99 7.76 -0.21
N ALA A 133 -15.73 6.54 -0.70
CA ALA A 133 -15.31 6.31 -2.07
C ALA A 133 -16.36 6.81 -3.08
N LEU A 134 -17.63 6.47 -2.86
CA LEU A 134 -18.76 6.96 -3.67
C LEU A 134 -18.86 8.48 -3.62
N ASP A 135 -18.82 9.07 -2.43
CA ASP A 135 -18.91 10.53 -2.26
C ASP A 135 -17.81 11.28 -3.00
N LEU A 136 -16.58 10.77 -2.92
CA LEU A 136 -15.46 11.34 -3.62
C LEU A 136 -15.60 11.16 -5.13
N ALA A 137 -15.99 9.97 -5.59
CA ALA A 137 -16.23 9.69 -7.01
C ALA A 137 -17.31 10.62 -7.59
N PHE A 138 -18.39 10.86 -6.85
CA PHE A 138 -19.46 11.77 -7.25
C PHE A 138 -19.01 13.21 -7.35
N ARG A 139 -18.25 13.71 -6.37
CA ARG A 139 -17.78 15.11 -6.34
C ARG A 139 -16.73 15.41 -7.41
N THR A 140 -16.04 14.39 -7.88
CA THR A 140 -14.91 14.51 -8.80
C THR A 140 -15.19 13.89 -10.17
N ASP A 141 -16.47 13.60 -10.46
CA ASP A 141 -16.96 13.04 -11.73
C ASP A 141 -16.18 11.80 -12.21
N GLN A 142 -15.78 10.93 -11.27
CA GLN A 142 -15.03 9.71 -11.57
C GLN A 142 -15.96 8.57 -11.99
N PHE A 143 -16.57 8.69 -13.16
CA PHE A 143 -17.56 7.73 -13.66
C PHE A 143 -17.03 6.30 -13.77
N SER A 144 -15.76 6.12 -14.18
CA SER A 144 -15.13 4.80 -14.28
C SER A 144 -14.99 4.12 -12.91
N ALA A 145 -14.51 4.86 -11.91
CA ALA A 145 -14.37 4.36 -10.55
C ALA A 145 -15.73 4.08 -9.91
N LEU A 146 -16.72 4.94 -10.20
CA LEU A 146 -18.08 4.75 -9.73
C LEU A 146 -18.73 3.48 -10.30
N ASP A 147 -18.58 3.25 -11.60
CA ASP A 147 -19.10 2.05 -12.26
C ASP A 147 -18.50 0.78 -11.65
N LEU A 148 -17.20 0.79 -11.34
CA LEU A 148 -16.55 -0.33 -10.66
C LEU A 148 -17.13 -0.58 -9.26
N ILE A 149 -17.21 0.46 -8.43
CA ILE A 149 -17.72 0.33 -7.05
C ILE A 149 -19.18 -0.15 -7.06
N THR A 150 -19.99 0.39 -7.96
CA THR A 150 -21.44 0.11 -7.99
C THR A 150 -21.78 -1.25 -8.56
N ASN A 151 -20.93 -1.81 -9.43
CA ASN A 151 -21.06 -3.19 -9.90
C ASN A 151 -20.73 -4.23 -8.82
N GLU A 152 -20.00 -3.84 -7.77
CA GLU A 152 -19.74 -4.70 -6.61
C GLU A 152 -20.87 -4.64 -5.56
N LEU A 153 -21.82 -3.70 -5.70
CA LEU A 153 -22.98 -3.61 -4.80
C LEU A 153 -24.05 -4.64 -5.17
N ASP A 154 -24.62 -5.25 -4.14
CA ASP A 154 -25.61 -6.32 -4.23
C ASP A 154 -26.78 -6.12 -3.24
N GLU A 155 -27.65 -7.13 -3.16
CA GLU A 155 -28.80 -7.15 -2.24
C GLU A 155 -28.42 -7.16 -0.75
N ASN A 156 -27.16 -7.49 -0.40
CA ASN A 156 -26.67 -7.52 0.97
C ASN A 156 -25.96 -6.22 1.39
N SER A 157 -25.76 -5.32 0.44
CA SER A 157 -25.11 -4.03 0.66
C SER A 157 -26.02 -3.11 1.50
N ASP A 158 -25.42 -2.17 2.24
CA ASP A 158 -26.16 -1.23 3.09
C ASP A 158 -27.24 -0.48 2.26
N PRO A 159 -28.53 -0.56 2.62
CA PRO A 159 -29.62 0.12 1.93
C PRO A 159 -29.38 1.61 1.73
N ARG A 160 -28.71 2.28 2.68
CA ARG A 160 -28.38 3.72 2.57
C ARG A 160 -27.36 3.99 1.47
N ILE A 161 -26.40 3.08 1.28
CA ILE A 161 -25.40 3.17 0.21
C ILE A 161 -26.06 2.96 -1.14
N LEU A 162 -26.94 1.95 -1.24
CA LEU A 162 -27.70 1.62 -2.44
C LEU A 162 -28.61 2.78 -2.87
N GLU A 163 -29.36 3.39 -1.93
CA GLU A 163 -30.23 4.54 -2.20
C GLU A 163 -29.43 5.75 -2.69
N ARG A 164 -28.30 6.05 -2.03
CA ARG A 164 -27.45 7.18 -2.40
C ARG A 164 -26.82 7.00 -3.79
N ALA A 165 -26.35 5.80 -4.09
CA ALA A 165 -25.83 5.46 -5.42
C ALA A 165 -26.93 5.55 -6.49
N ALA A 166 -28.14 5.07 -6.18
CA ALA A 166 -29.27 5.15 -7.10
C ALA A 166 -29.69 6.61 -7.39
N GLU A 167 -29.75 7.45 -6.37
CA GLU A 167 -30.08 8.87 -6.55
C GLU A 167 -29.08 9.58 -7.46
N PHE A 168 -27.79 9.25 -7.34
CA PHE A 168 -26.77 9.79 -8.24
C PHE A 168 -26.99 9.34 -9.69
N PHE A 169 -27.18 8.04 -9.94
CA PHE A 169 -27.41 7.54 -11.29
C PHE A 169 -28.69 8.10 -11.91
N LYS A 170 -29.75 8.29 -11.11
CA LYS A 170 -30.97 8.98 -11.52
C LYS A 170 -30.68 10.40 -12.00
N ASN A 171 -29.92 11.18 -11.22
CA ASN A 171 -29.57 12.56 -11.57
C ASN A 171 -28.68 12.66 -12.82
N ASN A 172 -27.91 11.62 -13.11
CA ASN A 172 -27.08 11.49 -14.31
C ASN A 172 -27.75 10.75 -15.47
N GLN A 173 -29.09 10.61 -15.44
CA GLN A 173 -29.90 9.97 -16.49
C GLN A 173 -29.59 8.48 -16.73
N GLN A 174 -28.85 7.83 -15.83
CA GLN A 174 -28.58 6.39 -15.84
C GLN A 174 -29.68 5.63 -15.09
N TYR A 175 -30.91 5.74 -15.58
CA TYR A 175 -32.10 5.21 -14.89
C TYR A 175 -32.07 3.70 -14.65
N ASN A 176 -31.50 2.92 -15.57
CA ASN A 176 -31.42 1.45 -15.43
C ASN A 176 -30.63 1.03 -14.19
N LYS A 177 -29.44 1.62 -13.97
CA LYS A 177 -28.63 1.37 -12.77
C LYS A 177 -29.32 1.88 -11.51
N ALA A 178 -29.94 3.05 -11.58
CA ALA A 178 -30.69 3.60 -10.44
C ALA A 178 -31.83 2.67 -10.00
N VAL A 179 -32.61 2.14 -10.94
CA VAL A 179 -33.70 1.19 -10.65
C VAL A 179 -33.17 -0.11 -10.05
N GLN A 180 -32.08 -0.65 -10.60
CA GLN A 180 -31.45 -1.87 -10.08
C GLN A 180 -31.01 -1.70 -8.62
N LEU A 181 -30.30 -0.61 -8.31
CA LEU A 181 -29.83 -0.33 -6.95
C LEU A 181 -30.99 -0.09 -5.96
N LEU A 182 -32.06 0.58 -6.39
CA LEU A 182 -33.27 0.74 -5.58
C LEU A 182 -33.98 -0.59 -5.33
N ALA A 183 -33.98 -1.50 -6.30
CA ALA A 183 -34.56 -2.83 -6.14
C ALA A 183 -33.79 -3.63 -5.08
N TYR A 184 -32.46 -3.54 -5.07
CA TYR A 184 -31.62 -4.14 -4.03
C TYR A 184 -31.94 -3.55 -2.65
N SER A 185 -32.02 -2.22 -2.52
CA SER A 185 -32.33 -1.55 -1.25
C SER A 185 -33.70 -1.98 -0.69
N LYS A 186 -34.74 -2.00 -1.55
CA LYS A 186 -36.11 -2.31 -1.12
C LYS A 186 -36.35 -3.77 -0.78
N LYS A 187 -35.60 -4.71 -1.37
CA LYS A 187 -35.70 -6.13 -0.98
C LYS A 187 -35.29 -6.34 0.47
N VAL A 188 -34.26 -5.63 0.96
CA VAL A 188 -33.82 -5.72 2.37
C VAL A 188 -34.94 -5.31 3.33
N HIS A 189 -35.74 -4.31 2.97
CA HIS A 189 -36.87 -3.86 3.78
C HIS A 189 -38.04 -4.86 3.90
N ILE A 190 -38.10 -5.90 3.04
CA ILE A 190 -39.17 -6.90 3.05
C ILE A 190 -38.85 -8.07 4.00
N TYR A 191 -37.58 -8.23 4.40
CA TYR A 191 -37.12 -9.34 5.26
C TYR A 191 -36.90 -8.95 6.74
N ILE A 192 -37.44 -7.81 7.19
CA ILE A 192 -37.44 -7.36 8.59
C ILE A 192 -38.89 -7.24 9.07
#